data_AF-A0A8J2MUT7-F1
#
_entry.id   AF-A0A8J2MUT7-F1
#
_cell.length_a   1.000
_cell.length_b   1.000
_cell.length_c   1.000
_cell.angle_alpha   90.00
_cell.angle_beta   90.00
_cell.angle_gamma   90.00
#
_symmetry.space_group_name_H-M   'P 1'
#
loop_
_entity.id
_entity.type
_entity.pdbx_description
1 polymer ?
#
loop_
_entity_poly.entity_id
_entity_poly.type
_entity_poly.pdbx_seq_one_letter_code
_entity_poly.pdbx_strand_id
1 'polypeptide(L)'
;MAFISSNAIIEKCCNLYSTENIQQNDGYLKNFIDNTNNSSGNDNDDNGNNNDNNGSNSNTNDYKLIKCKAQCDAQWKSDFHVHFQKNYDEEFYEFPLDKLITTSFDNFYTFCNITEQKLACWNMRCEMIDEEIPWSSDLHICAFKRLQFENSLRCLNLTSSGAHNECNKICRRVARRYPTNGIEKSYLHDVSANLAEIYQYWQLNKQCAFQICHLECRNELIKGMCEENETINGLDAIQSYYQYDLLDQLRSLIDSSTEHLYPLICRLYLPLQYHLELTNETSNEIKRSVLAIKSAVNGIVEMIIKS
;
A
#
# COMPACT_ATOMS: atom_id res chain seq x y z
N MET A 1 -41.10 10.00 22.49
CA MET A 1 -40.03 10.12 23.49
C MET A 1 -39.14 8.91 23.35
N ALA A 2 -37.91 9.15 22.91
CA ALA A 2 -36.88 8.16 22.66
C ALA A 2 -36.23 7.73 23.98
N PHE A 3 -35.79 6.47 24.05
CA PHE A 3 -34.48 6.05 24.54
C PHE A 3 -34.37 4.53 24.31
N ILE A 4 -33.66 4.13 23.25
CA ILE A 4 -32.99 2.82 23.21
C ILE A 4 -31.58 3.08 22.71
N SER A 5 -30.61 2.81 23.58
CA SER A 5 -29.19 2.91 23.31
C SER A 5 -28.76 1.82 22.34
N SER A 6 -28.38 2.19 21.12
CA SER A 6 -27.70 1.29 20.20
C SER A 6 -26.22 1.24 20.58
N ASN A 7 -25.82 0.20 21.30
CA ASN A 7 -24.44 -0.27 21.32
C ASN A 7 -24.11 -0.81 19.93
N ALA A 8 -23.74 0.08 19.01
CA ALA A 8 -23.05 -0.32 17.79
C ALA A 8 -21.62 -0.71 18.19
N ILE A 9 -21.35 -2.01 18.16
CA ILE A 9 -20.00 -2.55 18.24
C ILE A 9 -19.27 -2.07 16.99
N ILE A 10 -18.53 -0.97 17.13
CA ILE A 10 -17.58 -0.48 16.13
C ILE A 10 -16.44 -1.52 16.12
N GLU A 11 -16.51 -2.48 15.19
CA GLU A 11 -15.34 -3.27 14.83
C GLU A 11 -14.31 -2.31 14.25
N LYS A 12 -13.35 -1.93 15.09
CA LYS A 12 -12.10 -1.32 14.66
C LYS A 12 -11.42 -2.28 13.71
N CYS A 13 -11.68 -2.10 12.42
CA CYS A 13 -10.82 -2.58 11.36
C CYS A 13 -9.38 -2.17 11.71
N CYS A 14 -8.44 -3.08 11.48
CA CYS A 14 -7.03 -2.79 11.63
C CYS A 14 -6.71 -1.56 10.76
N ASN A 15 -6.49 -0.41 11.39
CA ASN A 15 -5.71 0.69 10.83
C ASN A 15 -4.29 0.16 10.57
N LEU A 16 -4.16 -0.60 9.50
CA LEU A 16 -2.94 -0.71 8.70
C LEU A 16 -3.27 0.01 7.40
N TYR A 17 -3.72 1.25 7.53
CA TYR A 17 -3.83 2.14 6.39
C TYR A 17 -2.41 2.46 5.95
N SER A 18 -2.14 2.12 4.71
CA SER A 18 -0.97 2.49 3.91
C SER A 18 -0.86 4.02 3.67
N THR A 19 -1.24 4.84 4.65
CA THR A 19 -1.17 6.30 4.61
C THR A 19 -0.63 6.91 5.92
N GLU A 20 -0.61 6.19 7.05
CA GLU A 20 -0.06 6.74 8.31
C GLU A 20 1.48 6.78 8.36
N ASN A 21 2.18 6.01 7.50
CA ASN A 21 3.64 6.14 7.36
C ASN A 21 4.08 7.21 6.36
N ILE A 22 3.17 7.82 5.59
CA ILE A 22 3.48 9.03 4.81
C ILE A 22 3.36 10.28 5.70
N GLN A 23 2.55 10.24 6.77
CA GLN A 23 2.44 11.35 7.72
C GLN A 23 3.56 11.43 8.77
N GLN A 24 4.39 10.40 8.95
CA GLN A 24 5.52 10.49 9.90
C GLN A 24 6.68 11.38 9.41
N ASN A 25 6.75 11.70 8.12
CA ASN A 25 7.71 12.67 7.60
C ASN A 25 7.31 14.14 7.85
N ASP A 26 6.05 14.43 8.20
CA ASP A 26 5.64 15.76 8.66
C ASP A 26 6.18 16.08 10.07
N GLY A 27 6.49 15.04 10.87
CA GLY A 27 7.08 15.19 12.20
C GLY A 27 8.53 15.69 12.17
N TYR A 28 9.30 15.31 11.16
CA TYR A 28 10.68 15.79 10.97
C TYR A 28 10.73 17.24 10.49
N LEU A 29 9.72 17.70 9.74
CA LEU A 29 9.63 19.12 9.34
C LEU A 29 9.29 20.05 10.51
N LYS A 30 8.60 19.55 11.55
CA LYS A 30 8.22 20.37 12.71
C LYS A 30 9.43 20.82 13.54
N ASN A 31 10.48 20.00 13.58
CA ASN A 31 11.73 20.34 14.27
C ASN A 31 12.58 21.39 13.54
N PHE A 32 12.29 21.67 12.26
CA PHE A 32 12.90 22.79 11.53
C PHE A 32 12.19 24.13 11.79
N ILE A 33 10.93 24.10 12.21
CA ILE A 33 10.09 25.30 12.39
C ILE A 33 10.28 25.91 13.79
N ASP A 34 10.54 25.10 14.83
CA ASP A 34 10.64 25.62 16.21
C ASP A 34 12.04 26.18 16.57
N ASN A 35 13.08 25.92 15.77
CA ASN A 35 14.44 26.42 16.02
C ASN A 35 14.78 27.77 15.38
N THR A 36 13.87 28.37 14.61
CA THR A 36 14.10 29.67 13.95
C THR A 36 13.52 30.88 14.67
N ASN A 37 12.77 30.69 15.77
CA ASN A 37 12.10 31.78 16.49
C ASN A 37 12.51 31.93 17.96
N ASN A 38 13.80 31.73 18.28
CA ASN A 38 14.37 32.21 19.55
C ASN A 38 15.83 32.61 19.38
N SER A 39 16.07 33.85 18.93
CA SER A 39 17.22 34.61 19.41
C SER A 39 16.95 36.10 19.24
N SER A 40 16.42 36.70 20.30
CA SER A 40 16.40 38.15 20.49
C SER A 40 17.79 38.62 20.95
N GLY A 41 18.45 39.38 20.08
CA GLY A 41 19.25 40.57 20.40
C GLY A 41 20.50 40.41 21.26
N ASN A 42 21.67 40.54 20.64
CA ASN A 42 22.52 41.72 20.88
C ASN A 42 23.61 41.86 19.81
N ASP A 43 23.79 43.10 19.41
CA ASP A 43 24.64 43.62 18.34
C ASP A 43 26.14 43.38 18.54
N ASN A 44 26.87 43.21 17.44
CA ASN A 44 28.04 44.03 17.09
C ASN A 44 28.60 43.67 15.68
N ASP A 45 28.70 44.73 14.87
CA ASP A 45 29.78 45.15 13.97
C ASP A 45 30.28 44.28 12.79
N ASP A 46 29.97 44.85 11.61
CA ASP A 46 30.85 45.21 10.48
C ASP A 46 31.45 44.18 9.50
N ASN A 47 31.13 44.50 8.23
CA ASN A 47 31.90 44.36 6.99
C ASN A 47 32.15 42.97 6.38
N GLY A 48 31.62 42.80 5.17
CA GLY A 48 32.24 41.93 4.16
C GLY A 48 31.27 41.39 3.12
N ASN A 49 31.28 42.00 1.93
CA ASN A 49 30.74 41.47 0.68
C ASN A 49 30.92 39.94 0.55
N ASN A 50 29.84 39.23 0.18
CA ASN A 50 29.78 38.56 -1.12
C ASN A 50 28.39 38.01 -1.41
N ASN A 51 28.00 38.17 -2.68
CA ASN A 51 26.89 37.51 -3.34
C ASN A 51 26.92 36.00 -3.08
N ASP A 52 25.75 35.42 -2.78
CA ASP A 52 25.21 34.24 -3.46
C ASP A 52 23.76 34.01 -2.98
N ASN A 53 22.84 34.78 -3.56
CA ASN A 53 21.42 34.47 -3.52
C ASN A 53 21.14 33.32 -4.49
N ASN A 54 21.17 32.07 -4.00
CA ASN A 54 20.62 30.93 -4.73
C ASN A 54 20.29 29.72 -3.84
N GLY A 55 19.60 29.94 -2.73
CA GLY A 55 19.29 28.90 -1.74
C GLY A 55 17.82 28.63 -1.41
N SER A 56 16.84 29.27 -2.07
CA SER A 56 15.42 29.20 -1.62
C SER A 56 14.38 28.75 -2.65
N ASN A 57 14.78 28.35 -3.86
CA ASN A 57 13.81 28.03 -4.91
C ASN A 57 13.30 26.57 -4.89
N SER A 58 14.06 25.62 -4.34
CA SER A 58 13.67 24.19 -4.34
C SER A 58 12.48 23.92 -3.42
N ASN A 59 12.58 24.31 -2.13
CA ASN A 59 11.56 24.01 -1.12
C ASN A 59 10.18 24.64 -1.43
N THR A 60 10.16 25.77 -2.13
CA THR A 60 8.92 26.47 -2.50
C THR A 60 8.17 25.73 -3.62
N ASN A 61 8.90 25.15 -4.56
CA ASN A 61 8.32 24.37 -5.65
C ASN A 61 7.80 23.01 -5.16
N ASP A 62 8.56 22.33 -4.30
CA ASP A 62 8.13 21.05 -3.71
C ASP A 62 6.85 21.22 -2.88
N TYR A 63 6.78 22.26 -2.06
CA TYR A 63 5.58 22.58 -1.28
C TYR A 63 4.36 22.87 -2.17
N LYS A 64 4.56 23.61 -3.28
CA LYS A 64 3.49 23.90 -4.24
C LYS A 64 2.99 22.62 -4.91
N LEU A 65 3.89 21.72 -5.30
CA LEU A 65 3.55 20.43 -5.90
C LEU A 65 2.78 19.55 -4.92
N ILE A 66 3.25 19.40 -3.68
CA ILE A 66 2.57 18.63 -2.62
C ILE A 66 1.14 19.15 -2.40
N LYS A 67 0.99 20.47 -2.29
CA LYS A 67 -0.33 21.10 -2.11
C LYS A 67 -1.24 20.88 -3.32
N CYS A 68 -0.70 20.89 -4.54
CA CYS A 68 -1.46 20.63 -5.75
C CYS A 68 -1.95 19.17 -5.81
N LYS A 69 -1.06 18.20 -5.56
CA LYS A 69 -1.39 16.77 -5.48
C LYS A 69 -2.54 16.53 -4.50
N ALA A 70 -2.40 17.06 -3.28
CA ALA A 70 -3.43 16.93 -2.25
C ALA A 70 -4.80 17.51 -2.66
N GLN A 71 -4.83 18.59 -3.45
CA GLN A 71 -6.08 19.14 -3.98
C GLN A 71 -6.72 18.23 -5.04
N CYS A 72 -5.93 17.67 -5.95
CA CYS A 72 -6.41 16.70 -6.93
C CYS A 72 -6.94 15.44 -6.24
N ASP A 73 -6.23 14.94 -5.22
CA ASP A 73 -6.65 13.77 -4.46
C ASP A 73 -7.95 14.02 -3.67
N ALA A 74 -8.08 15.20 -3.05
CA ALA A 74 -9.30 15.58 -2.35
C ALA A 74 -10.50 15.70 -3.30
N GLN A 75 -10.30 16.24 -4.50
CA GLN A 75 -11.34 16.31 -5.52
C GLN A 75 -11.76 14.90 -5.95
N TRP A 76 -10.80 14.04 -6.26
CA TRP A 76 -11.07 12.66 -6.64
C TRP A 76 -11.82 11.88 -5.55
N LYS A 77 -11.44 12.02 -4.27
CA LYS A 77 -12.16 11.42 -3.14
C LYS A 77 -13.59 11.95 -3.01
N SER A 78 -13.79 13.24 -3.28
CA SER A 78 -15.12 13.84 -3.31
C SER A 78 -15.97 13.25 -4.43
N ASP A 79 -15.42 13.10 -5.63
CA ASP A 79 -16.13 12.52 -6.77
C ASP A 79 -16.44 11.03 -6.54
N PHE A 80 -15.50 10.29 -5.95
CA PHE A 80 -15.72 8.92 -5.49
C PHE A 80 -16.92 8.85 -4.54
N HIS A 81 -16.98 9.73 -3.54
CA HIS A 81 -18.10 9.78 -2.61
C HIS A 81 -19.43 10.09 -3.31
N VAL A 82 -19.44 11.02 -4.26
CA VAL A 82 -20.66 11.36 -5.03
C VAL A 82 -21.18 10.14 -5.81
N HIS A 83 -20.30 9.40 -6.47
CA HIS A 83 -20.70 8.25 -7.30
C HIS A 83 -21.04 7.00 -6.49
N PHE A 84 -20.29 6.72 -5.42
CA PHE A 84 -20.34 5.45 -4.71
C PHE A 84 -20.97 5.56 -3.32
N GLN A 85 -21.29 6.77 -2.85
CA GLN A 85 -21.89 7.05 -1.55
C GLN A 85 -21.10 6.41 -0.39
N LYS A 86 -19.77 6.40 -0.54
CA LYS A 86 -18.81 5.88 0.44
C LYS A 86 -17.63 6.82 0.59
N ASN A 87 -17.11 6.94 1.81
CA ASN A 87 -15.82 7.56 2.04
C ASN A 87 -14.71 6.60 1.57
N TYR A 88 -13.85 7.07 0.67
CA TYR A 88 -12.75 6.26 0.15
C TYR A 88 -11.73 5.89 1.24
N ASP A 89 -11.37 6.82 2.12
CA ASP A 89 -10.36 6.54 3.15
C ASP A 89 -10.93 5.67 4.27
N GLU A 90 -12.21 5.81 4.63
CA GLU A 90 -12.75 5.19 5.84
C GLU A 90 -13.58 3.92 5.57
N GLU A 91 -14.21 3.80 4.40
CA GLU A 91 -15.25 2.80 4.13
C GLU A 91 -14.98 1.92 2.90
N PHE A 92 -13.99 2.29 2.07
CA PHE A 92 -13.65 1.54 0.86
C PHE A 92 -12.63 0.45 1.16
N TYR A 93 -12.92 -0.78 0.72
CA TYR A 93 -12.00 -1.89 0.84
C TYR A 93 -11.24 -2.10 -0.47
N GLU A 94 -10.07 -1.49 -0.58
CA GLU A 94 -9.35 -1.41 -1.84
C GLU A 94 -8.64 -2.71 -2.29
N PHE A 95 -8.46 -3.71 -1.42
CA PHE A 95 -7.53 -4.82 -1.71
C PHE A 95 -8.14 -5.98 -2.50
N PRO A 96 -7.78 -6.23 -3.78
CA PRO A 96 -7.21 -5.40 -4.84
C PRO A 96 -8.30 -4.72 -5.71
N LEU A 97 -9.58 -4.94 -5.39
CA LEU A 97 -10.73 -4.15 -5.87
C LEU A 97 -11.99 -4.53 -5.05
N ASP A 98 -12.69 -3.54 -4.49
CA ASP A 98 -13.91 -3.73 -3.67
C ASP A 98 -15.07 -4.31 -4.52
N LYS A 99 -15.94 -5.09 -3.88
CA LYS A 99 -17.17 -5.60 -4.49
C LYS A 99 -18.00 -4.49 -5.14
N LEU A 100 -18.07 -3.32 -4.50
CA LEU A 100 -18.78 -2.15 -5.00
C LEU A 100 -18.37 -1.78 -6.42
N ILE A 101 -17.06 -1.85 -6.72
CA ILE A 101 -16.54 -1.56 -8.05
C ILE A 101 -16.74 -2.75 -8.98
N THR A 102 -16.53 -3.99 -8.50
CA THR A 102 -16.62 -5.18 -9.36
C THR A 102 -18.05 -5.62 -9.68
N THR A 103 -19.07 -5.08 -9.02
CA THR A 103 -20.46 -5.54 -9.18
C THR A 103 -21.00 -5.34 -10.60
N SER A 104 -20.52 -4.33 -11.34
CA SER A 104 -20.91 -4.09 -12.72
C SER A 104 -19.79 -3.40 -13.52
N PHE A 105 -19.83 -3.54 -14.85
CA PHE A 105 -18.95 -2.77 -15.74
C PHE A 105 -19.18 -1.26 -15.60
N ASP A 106 -20.42 -0.82 -15.40
CA ASP A 106 -20.71 0.61 -15.21
C ASP A 106 -20.02 1.18 -13.97
N ASN A 107 -20.01 0.44 -12.86
CA ASN A 107 -19.29 0.85 -11.65
C ASN A 107 -17.78 0.86 -11.87
N PHE A 108 -17.24 -0.15 -12.55
CA PHE A 108 -15.83 -0.20 -12.91
C PHE A 108 -15.40 0.97 -13.80
N TYR A 109 -16.14 1.26 -14.88
CA TYR A 109 -15.82 2.38 -15.74
C TYR A 109 -16.05 3.73 -15.06
N THR A 110 -17.04 3.85 -14.17
CA THR A 110 -17.22 5.06 -13.37
C THR A 110 -16.01 5.30 -12.47
N PHE A 111 -15.53 4.26 -11.78
CA PHE A 111 -14.32 4.31 -10.95
C PHE A 111 -13.09 4.69 -11.80
N CYS A 112 -12.94 4.09 -12.97
CA CYS A 112 -11.81 4.43 -13.83
C CYS A 112 -11.89 5.82 -14.46
N ASN A 113 -13.08 6.30 -14.81
CA ASN A 113 -13.22 7.66 -15.34
C ASN A 113 -12.84 8.72 -14.31
N ILE A 114 -13.28 8.59 -13.05
CA ILE A 114 -12.88 9.55 -12.01
C ILE A 114 -11.36 9.48 -11.75
N THR A 115 -10.77 8.28 -11.80
CA THR A 115 -9.32 8.08 -11.64
C THR A 115 -8.52 8.65 -12.83
N GLU A 116 -9.02 8.54 -14.05
CA GLU A 116 -8.44 9.20 -15.23
C GLU A 116 -8.49 10.74 -15.07
N GLN A 117 -9.54 11.28 -14.44
CA GLN A 117 -9.62 12.72 -14.13
C GLN A 117 -8.62 13.15 -13.05
N LYS A 118 -8.36 12.31 -12.04
CA LYS A 118 -7.28 12.52 -11.05
C LYS A 118 -5.93 12.61 -11.75
N LEU A 119 -5.64 11.65 -12.64
CA LEU A 119 -4.40 11.64 -13.42
C LEU A 119 -4.27 12.89 -14.30
N ALA A 120 -5.34 13.29 -14.98
CA ALA A 120 -5.37 14.52 -15.77
C ALA A 120 -5.15 15.77 -14.90
N CYS A 121 -5.68 15.81 -13.68
CA CYS A 121 -5.43 16.89 -12.72
C CYS A 121 -3.95 16.97 -12.35
N TRP A 122 -3.31 15.85 -12.02
CA TRP A 122 -1.87 15.80 -11.73
C TRP A 122 -1.03 16.31 -12.91
N ASN A 123 -1.30 15.84 -14.13
CA ASN A 123 -0.51 16.22 -15.31
C ASN A 123 -0.74 17.68 -15.71
N MET A 124 -2.00 18.12 -15.80
CA MET A 124 -2.32 19.44 -16.35
C MET A 124 -2.21 20.57 -15.33
N ARG A 125 -2.52 20.31 -14.05
CA ARG A 125 -2.57 21.35 -13.01
C ARG A 125 -1.32 21.35 -12.14
N CYS A 126 -0.75 20.18 -11.88
CA CYS A 126 0.44 20.04 -11.05
C CYS A 126 1.72 19.90 -11.87
N GLU A 127 1.61 19.91 -13.21
CA GLU A 127 2.75 19.84 -14.15
C GLU A 127 3.64 18.60 -13.92
N MET A 128 3.03 17.51 -13.45
CA MET A 128 3.72 16.25 -13.25
C MET A 128 3.97 15.55 -14.59
N ILE A 129 5.18 15.05 -14.77
CA ILE A 129 5.50 14.14 -15.87
C ILE A 129 5.22 12.69 -15.45
N ASP A 130 5.00 11.82 -16.43
CA ASP A 130 4.58 10.43 -16.19
C ASP A 130 5.55 9.65 -15.28
N GLU A 131 6.84 9.95 -15.32
CA GLU A 131 7.85 9.32 -14.45
C GLU A 131 7.74 9.71 -12.97
N GLU A 132 7.11 10.84 -12.66
CA GLU A 132 6.93 11.37 -11.29
C GLU A 132 5.59 10.99 -10.67
N ILE A 133 4.72 10.32 -11.44
CA ILE A 133 3.40 9.90 -10.99
C ILE A 133 3.56 8.71 -10.05
N PRO A 134 3.24 8.88 -8.74
CA PRO A 134 3.38 7.79 -7.79
C PRO A 134 2.42 6.67 -8.14
N TRP A 135 2.85 5.44 -7.87
CA TRP A 135 1.94 4.32 -7.95
C TRP A 135 0.85 4.48 -6.88
N SER A 136 -0.37 4.09 -7.24
CA SER A 136 -1.48 3.95 -6.32
C SER A 136 -2.40 2.86 -6.86
N SER A 137 -3.18 2.25 -5.98
CA SER A 137 -4.06 1.14 -6.34
C SER A 137 -5.07 1.56 -7.41
N ASP A 138 -5.68 2.72 -7.29
CA ASP A 138 -6.62 3.27 -8.27
C ASP A 138 -5.97 3.45 -9.64
N LEU A 139 -4.78 4.07 -9.71
CA LEU A 139 -4.05 4.26 -10.97
C LEU A 139 -3.57 2.93 -11.57
N HIS A 140 -3.14 1.99 -10.74
CA HIS A 140 -2.76 0.66 -11.22
C HIS A 140 -3.92 0.00 -11.95
N ILE A 141 -5.09 0.01 -11.32
CA ILE A 141 -6.28 -0.63 -11.84
C ILE A 141 -6.78 0.09 -13.09
N CYS A 142 -6.83 1.41 -13.08
CA CYS A 142 -7.57 2.17 -14.11
C CYS A 142 -6.70 2.81 -15.18
N ALA A 143 -5.47 3.23 -14.88
CA ALA A 143 -4.57 3.84 -15.86
C ALA A 143 -3.58 2.82 -16.44
N PHE A 144 -2.99 1.97 -15.59
CA PHE A 144 -1.87 1.11 -16.00
C PHE A 144 -2.31 -0.28 -16.46
N LYS A 145 -3.34 -0.86 -15.84
CA LYS A 145 -3.79 -2.24 -16.06
C LYS A 145 -5.30 -2.38 -16.33
N ARG A 146 -5.96 -1.32 -16.83
CA ARG A 146 -7.42 -1.29 -17.04
C ARG A 146 -7.98 -2.54 -17.70
N LEU A 147 -7.44 -2.89 -18.87
CA LEU A 147 -7.92 -4.03 -19.65
C LEU A 147 -7.75 -5.35 -18.91
N GLN A 148 -6.70 -5.50 -18.11
CA GLN A 148 -6.44 -6.71 -17.32
C GLN A 148 -7.52 -6.89 -16.24
N PHE A 149 -7.87 -5.81 -15.53
CA PHE A 149 -8.93 -5.82 -14.52
C PHE A 149 -10.33 -5.93 -15.12
N GLU A 150 -10.57 -5.25 -16.25
CA GLU A 150 -11.81 -5.32 -17.01
C GLU A 150 -12.10 -6.76 -17.46
N ASN A 151 -11.11 -7.44 -18.03
CA ASN A 151 -11.21 -8.85 -18.45
C ASN A 151 -11.35 -9.83 -17.28
N SER A 152 -11.06 -9.40 -16.06
CA SER A 152 -11.13 -10.20 -14.83
C SER A 152 -12.35 -9.88 -13.97
N LEU A 153 -13.15 -8.87 -14.36
CA LEU A 153 -14.12 -8.22 -13.50
C LEU A 153 -15.16 -9.20 -12.93
N ARG A 154 -15.65 -10.13 -13.78
CA ARG A 154 -16.64 -11.13 -13.36
C ARG A 154 -16.09 -12.07 -12.29
N CYS A 155 -14.87 -12.59 -12.48
CA CYS A 155 -14.20 -13.46 -11.51
C CYS A 155 -13.84 -12.72 -10.21
N LEU A 156 -13.37 -11.47 -10.30
CA LEU A 156 -13.11 -10.64 -9.13
C LEU A 156 -14.40 -10.36 -8.33
N ASN A 157 -15.52 -10.14 -9.01
CA ASN A 157 -16.82 -9.98 -8.36
C ASN A 157 -17.28 -11.26 -7.65
N LEU A 158 -17.14 -12.41 -8.32
CA LEU A 158 -17.54 -13.71 -7.77
C LEU A 158 -16.76 -14.05 -6.49
N THR A 159 -15.47 -13.74 -6.46
CA THR A 159 -14.58 -14.03 -5.32
C THR A 159 -14.57 -12.91 -4.26
N SER A 160 -15.21 -11.77 -4.52
CA SER A 160 -15.14 -10.57 -3.68
C SER A 160 -15.54 -10.80 -2.22
N SER A 161 -16.62 -11.54 -1.97
CA SER A 161 -17.10 -11.84 -0.61
C SER A 161 -16.12 -12.73 0.15
N GLY A 162 -15.60 -13.78 -0.50
CA GLY A 162 -14.60 -14.67 0.10
C GLY A 162 -13.30 -13.94 0.41
N ALA A 163 -12.87 -13.05 -0.49
CA ALA A 163 -11.71 -12.21 -0.28
C ALA A 163 -11.90 -11.24 0.90
N HIS A 164 -13.01 -10.49 0.91
CA HIS A 164 -13.25 -9.47 1.94
C HIS A 164 -13.49 -10.06 3.33
N ASN A 165 -14.18 -11.19 3.43
CA ASN A 165 -14.54 -11.75 4.74
C ASN A 165 -13.51 -12.78 5.20
N GLU A 166 -13.33 -13.85 4.41
CA GLU A 166 -12.59 -15.01 4.85
C GLU A 166 -11.07 -14.85 4.70
N CYS A 167 -10.61 -14.32 3.55
CA CYS A 167 -9.18 -14.05 3.37
C CYS A 167 -8.68 -13.03 4.40
N ASN A 168 -9.41 -11.95 4.65
CA ASN A 168 -9.07 -11.02 5.73
C ASN A 168 -9.00 -11.70 7.10
N LYS A 169 -10.02 -12.49 7.46
CA LYS A 169 -10.09 -13.15 8.77
C LYS A 169 -8.96 -14.15 8.97
N ILE A 170 -8.58 -14.93 7.96
CA ILE A 170 -7.44 -15.85 8.09
C ILE A 170 -6.11 -15.10 8.06
N CYS A 171 -5.94 -14.14 7.15
CA CYS A 171 -4.66 -13.46 7.00
C CYS A 171 -4.34 -12.53 8.15
N ARG A 172 -5.33 -11.91 8.81
CA ARG A 172 -5.12 -11.22 10.10
C ARG A 172 -4.58 -12.18 11.17
N ARG A 173 -5.08 -13.42 11.22
CA ARG A 173 -4.60 -14.44 12.18
C ARG A 173 -3.18 -14.91 11.86
N VAL A 174 -2.87 -15.13 10.58
CA VAL A 174 -1.54 -15.50 10.10
C VAL A 174 -0.54 -14.38 10.41
N ALA A 175 -0.81 -13.15 9.94
CA ALA A 175 0.06 -11.99 10.12
C ALA A 175 0.33 -11.67 11.60
N ARG A 176 -0.70 -11.68 12.46
CA ARG A 176 -0.53 -11.40 13.89
C ARG A 176 0.40 -12.39 14.58
N ARG A 177 0.44 -13.64 14.11
CA ARG A 177 1.27 -14.71 14.65
C ARG A 177 2.57 -14.91 13.88
N TYR A 178 2.81 -14.13 12.82
CA TYR A 178 3.98 -14.29 11.97
C TYR A 178 5.23 -13.93 12.77
N PRO A 179 6.08 -14.92 13.11
CA PRO A 179 7.24 -14.68 13.95
C PRO A 179 8.38 -14.11 13.11
N THR A 180 9.12 -13.15 13.66
CA THR A 180 10.45 -12.84 13.13
C THR A 180 11.38 -13.99 13.49
N ASN A 181 11.79 -14.74 12.47
CA ASN A 181 12.59 -15.96 12.65
C ASN A 181 14.06 -15.63 13.01
N GLY A 182 14.85 -16.65 13.34
CA GLY A 182 16.25 -16.45 13.74
C GLY A 182 17.09 -15.81 12.64
N ILE A 183 16.79 -16.12 11.38
CA ILE A 183 17.51 -15.62 10.22
C ILE A 183 17.23 -14.14 9.98
N GLU A 184 15.98 -13.70 10.09
CA GLU A 184 15.64 -12.28 9.99
C GLU A 184 16.28 -11.46 11.11
N LYS A 185 16.42 -12.05 12.32
CA LYS A 185 17.17 -11.40 13.41
C LYS A 185 18.65 -11.26 13.08
N SER A 186 19.27 -12.31 12.53
CA SER A 186 20.67 -12.24 12.09
C SER A 186 20.85 -11.22 10.98
N TYR A 187 19.96 -11.19 9.99
CA TYR A 187 19.96 -10.19 8.92
C TYR A 187 19.91 -8.76 9.46
N LEU A 188 18.98 -8.48 10.39
CA LEU A 188 18.86 -7.16 11.03
C LEU A 188 20.11 -6.77 11.83
N HIS A 189 20.77 -7.74 12.46
CA HIS A 189 22.05 -7.52 13.13
C HIS A 189 23.17 -7.20 12.12
N ASP A 190 23.23 -7.93 11.01
CA ASP A 190 24.26 -7.77 9.97
C ASP A 190 24.19 -6.39 9.29
N VAL A 191 22.97 -5.86 9.10
CA VAL A 191 22.75 -4.49 8.59
C VAL A 191 22.87 -3.42 9.69
N SER A 192 23.30 -3.80 10.90
CA SER A 192 23.47 -2.89 12.04
C SER A 192 22.20 -2.10 12.40
N ALA A 193 21.02 -2.70 12.23
CA ALA A 193 19.75 -2.04 12.51
C ALA A 193 19.62 -1.71 14.01
N ASN A 194 19.18 -0.49 14.31
CA ASN A 194 18.90 -0.05 15.66
C ASN A 194 17.54 -0.58 16.18
N LEU A 195 17.22 -0.35 17.45
CA LEU A 195 16.00 -0.89 18.07
C LEU A 195 14.71 -0.37 17.41
N ALA A 196 14.66 0.88 16.97
CA ALA A 196 13.50 1.45 16.31
C ALA A 196 13.31 0.82 14.91
N GLU A 197 14.40 0.66 14.17
CA GLU A 197 14.42 -0.03 12.88
C GLU A 197 14.00 -1.49 12.99
N ILE A 198 14.46 -2.20 14.03
CA ILE A 198 14.04 -3.59 14.30
C ILE A 198 12.53 -3.65 14.53
N TYR A 199 11.98 -2.73 15.33
CA TYR A 199 10.54 -2.67 15.56
C TYR A 199 9.77 -2.35 14.27
N GLN A 200 10.27 -1.41 13.46
CA GLN A 200 9.69 -1.06 12.17
C GLN A 200 9.69 -2.27 11.23
N TYR A 201 10.82 -2.98 11.10
CA TYR A 201 10.91 -4.21 10.32
C TYR A 201 9.87 -5.24 10.79
N TRP A 202 9.67 -5.41 12.10
CA TRP A 202 8.65 -6.34 12.59
C TRP A 202 7.23 -5.97 12.18
N GLN A 203 6.88 -4.68 12.11
CA GLN A 203 5.57 -4.26 11.61
C GLN A 203 5.45 -4.48 10.11
N LEU A 204 6.47 -4.08 9.35
CA LEU A 204 6.53 -4.32 7.91
C LEU A 204 6.44 -5.81 7.59
N ASN A 205 7.08 -6.67 8.37
CA ASN A 205 7.07 -8.12 8.17
C ASN A 205 5.69 -8.73 8.42
N LYS A 206 4.92 -8.21 9.39
CA LYS A 206 3.51 -8.61 9.59
C LYS A 206 2.62 -8.14 8.45
N GLN A 207 2.80 -6.91 7.98
CA GLN A 207 2.09 -6.38 6.82
C GLN A 207 2.39 -7.23 5.58
N CYS A 208 3.65 -7.52 5.34
CA CYS A 208 4.11 -8.39 4.26
C CYS A 208 3.46 -9.78 4.32
N ALA A 209 3.50 -10.43 5.49
CA ALA A 209 2.87 -11.73 5.69
C ALA A 209 1.35 -11.69 5.45
N PHE A 210 0.68 -10.58 5.81
CA PHE A 210 -0.73 -10.36 5.51
C PHE A 210 -0.97 -10.29 4.01
N GLN A 211 -0.18 -9.50 3.28
CA GLN A 211 -0.31 -9.30 1.83
C GLN A 211 -0.08 -10.60 1.06
N ILE A 212 1.00 -11.32 1.39
CA ILE A 212 1.29 -12.63 0.81
C ILE A 212 0.17 -13.62 1.10
N CYS A 213 -0.29 -13.70 2.36
CA CYS A 213 -1.42 -14.56 2.69
C CYS A 213 -2.67 -14.21 1.89
N HIS A 214 -2.96 -12.92 1.72
CA HIS A 214 -4.16 -12.49 1.01
C HIS A 214 -4.06 -12.78 -0.49
N LEU A 215 -2.89 -12.58 -1.11
CA LEU A 215 -2.62 -13.01 -2.49
C LEU A 215 -2.85 -14.51 -2.65
N GLU A 216 -2.26 -15.35 -1.79
CA GLU A 216 -2.41 -16.80 -1.88
C GLU A 216 -3.87 -17.24 -1.65
N CYS A 217 -4.57 -16.60 -0.72
CA CYS A 217 -5.99 -16.87 -0.48
C CYS A 217 -6.86 -16.53 -1.68
N ARG A 218 -6.61 -15.39 -2.32
CA ARG A 218 -7.30 -15.01 -3.54
C ARG A 218 -6.96 -15.93 -4.71
N ASN A 219 -5.71 -16.36 -4.85
CA ASN A 219 -5.30 -17.33 -5.86
C ASN A 219 -6.15 -18.60 -5.77
N GLU A 220 -6.32 -19.14 -4.57
CA GLU A 220 -7.11 -20.35 -4.35
C GLU A 220 -8.61 -20.12 -4.54
N LEU A 221 -9.16 -18.97 -4.11
CA LEU A 221 -10.56 -18.62 -4.41
C LEU A 221 -10.82 -18.53 -5.91
N ILE A 222 -9.92 -17.89 -6.67
CA ILE A 222 -10.06 -17.74 -8.11
C ILE A 222 -10.02 -19.11 -8.80
N LYS A 223 -9.04 -19.96 -8.47
CA LYS A 223 -8.95 -21.33 -9.02
C LYS A 223 -10.17 -22.20 -8.69
N GLY A 224 -10.76 -21.99 -7.52
CA GLY A 224 -11.86 -22.81 -7.03
C GLY A 224 -13.26 -22.34 -7.47
N MET A 225 -13.42 -21.05 -7.76
CA MET A 225 -14.74 -20.45 -8.02
C MET A 225 -14.92 -19.93 -9.44
N CYS A 226 -13.86 -19.48 -10.11
CA CYS A 226 -13.98 -18.88 -11.44
C CYS A 226 -13.97 -19.94 -12.55
N GLU A 227 -14.56 -19.61 -13.71
CA GLU A 227 -14.48 -20.45 -14.90
C GLU A 227 -13.03 -20.51 -15.43
N GLU A 228 -12.67 -21.57 -16.15
CA GLU A 228 -11.29 -21.81 -16.60
C GLU A 228 -10.75 -20.66 -17.49
N ASN A 229 -11.60 -20.13 -18.37
CA ASN A 229 -11.31 -18.99 -19.24
C ASN A 229 -11.13 -17.66 -18.48
N GLU A 230 -11.70 -17.52 -17.28
CA GLU A 230 -11.58 -16.32 -16.43
C GLU A 230 -10.49 -16.46 -15.36
N THR A 231 -10.16 -17.70 -14.99
CA THR A 231 -9.17 -18.02 -13.97
C THR A 231 -7.81 -17.42 -14.33
N ILE A 232 -7.37 -17.56 -15.58
CA ILE A 232 -6.08 -17.03 -16.03
C ILE A 232 -6.04 -15.50 -15.88
N ASN A 233 -7.07 -14.80 -16.36
CA ASN A 233 -7.15 -13.34 -16.26
C ASN A 233 -7.20 -12.90 -14.79
N GLY A 234 -8.04 -13.54 -13.99
CA GLY A 234 -8.19 -13.24 -12.57
C GLY A 234 -6.89 -13.40 -11.79
N LEU A 235 -6.17 -14.51 -12.00
CA LEU A 235 -4.87 -14.76 -11.39
C LEU A 235 -3.84 -13.72 -11.83
N ASP A 236 -3.78 -13.41 -13.13
CA ASP A 236 -2.84 -12.43 -13.68
C ASP A 236 -3.09 -11.02 -13.09
N ALA A 237 -4.36 -10.60 -13.00
CA ALA A 237 -4.75 -9.31 -12.43
C ALA A 237 -4.34 -9.17 -10.96
N ILE A 238 -4.64 -10.17 -10.12
CA ILE A 238 -4.27 -10.11 -8.71
C ILE A 238 -2.74 -10.22 -8.53
N GLN A 239 -2.07 -11.08 -9.30
CA GLN A 239 -0.62 -11.23 -9.22
C GLN A 239 0.10 -9.92 -9.59
N SER A 240 -0.32 -9.27 -10.67
CA SER A 240 0.18 -7.94 -11.07
C SER A 240 -0.04 -6.92 -9.96
N TYR A 241 -1.25 -6.85 -9.38
CA TYR A 241 -1.55 -5.88 -8.33
C TYR A 241 -0.60 -6.00 -7.14
N TYR A 242 -0.50 -7.20 -6.56
CA TYR A 242 0.35 -7.44 -5.40
C TYR A 242 1.83 -7.22 -5.70
N GLN A 243 2.29 -7.62 -6.89
CA GLN A 243 3.69 -7.43 -7.26
C GLN A 243 4.06 -5.94 -7.36
N TYR A 244 3.16 -5.11 -7.90
CA TYR A 244 3.40 -3.66 -8.01
C TYR A 244 3.23 -2.94 -6.68
N ASP A 245 2.25 -3.34 -5.85
CA ASP A 245 2.09 -2.82 -4.48
C ASP A 245 3.35 -3.08 -3.62
N LEU A 246 3.87 -4.31 -3.68
CA LEU A 246 5.13 -4.66 -3.01
C LEU A 246 6.33 -3.90 -3.59
N LEU A 247 6.36 -3.66 -4.90
CA LEU A 247 7.43 -2.92 -5.54
C LEU A 247 7.41 -1.44 -5.14
N ASP A 248 6.22 -0.84 -5.05
CA ASP A 248 6.02 0.53 -4.60
C ASP A 248 6.48 0.73 -3.15
N GLN A 249 6.11 -0.19 -2.25
CA GLN A 249 6.61 -0.20 -0.87
C GLN A 249 8.14 -0.28 -0.80
N LEU A 250 8.78 -1.13 -1.61
CA LEU A 250 10.24 -1.20 -1.66
C LEU A 250 10.83 0.12 -2.19
N ARG A 251 10.25 0.71 -3.25
CA ARG A 251 10.73 1.98 -3.80
C ARG A 251 10.65 3.10 -2.77
N SER A 252 9.54 3.21 -2.04
CA SER A 252 9.40 4.17 -0.96
C SER A 252 10.50 4.04 0.09
N LEU A 253 10.92 2.81 0.43
CA LEU A 253 12.03 2.58 1.35
C LEU A 253 13.40 2.88 0.75
N ILE A 254 13.59 2.66 -0.55
CA ILE A 254 14.81 3.06 -1.29
C ILE A 254 14.94 4.58 -1.30
N ASP A 255 13.85 5.29 -1.58
CA ASP A 255 13.82 6.76 -1.62
C ASP A 255 14.16 7.36 -0.25
N SER A 256 13.82 6.67 0.84
CA SER A 256 14.21 7.04 2.20
C SER A 256 15.54 6.44 2.68
N SER A 257 16.29 5.72 1.83
CA SER A 257 17.55 5.04 2.17
C SER A 257 17.43 4.07 3.36
N THR A 258 16.31 3.36 3.43
CA THR A 258 15.95 2.38 4.47
C THR A 258 15.52 1.04 3.88
N GLU A 259 16.00 0.71 2.67
CA GLU A 259 15.61 -0.49 1.95
C GLU A 259 16.01 -1.80 2.67
N HIS A 260 17.00 -1.75 3.56
CA HIS A 260 17.35 -2.88 4.45
C HIS A 260 16.22 -3.25 5.40
N LEU A 261 15.25 -2.35 5.62
CA LEU A 261 14.07 -2.64 6.42
C LEU A 261 12.97 -3.39 5.66
N TYR A 262 13.13 -3.56 4.35
CA TYR A 262 12.13 -4.26 3.54
C TYR A 262 12.15 -5.78 3.81
N PRO A 263 11.02 -6.38 4.26
CA PRO A 263 10.99 -7.77 4.71
C PRO A 263 11.49 -8.77 3.66
N LEU A 264 12.36 -9.69 4.10
CA LEU A 264 12.96 -10.69 3.22
C LEU A 264 11.91 -11.57 2.51
N ILE A 265 10.79 -11.89 3.19
CA ILE A 265 9.72 -12.68 2.59
C ILE A 265 9.00 -11.95 1.45
N CYS A 266 8.85 -10.63 1.52
CA CYS A 266 8.23 -9.85 0.45
C CYS A 266 9.10 -9.74 -0.79
N ARG A 267 10.44 -9.74 -0.61
CA ARG A 267 11.38 -9.72 -1.74
C ARG A 267 11.20 -10.93 -2.67
N LEU A 268 10.78 -12.09 -2.15
CA LEU A 268 10.52 -13.27 -2.97
C LEU A 268 9.40 -13.09 -4.01
N TYR A 269 8.50 -12.13 -3.78
CA TYR A 269 7.37 -11.83 -4.67
C TYR A 269 7.67 -10.70 -5.66
N LEU A 270 8.87 -10.12 -5.62
CA LEU A 270 9.35 -9.13 -6.57
C LEU A 270 10.10 -9.79 -7.75
N PRO A 271 10.34 -9.08 -8.87
CA PRO A 271 11.26 -9.53 -9.91
C PRO A 271 12.66 -9.86 -9.34
N LEU A 272 13.34 -10.83 -9.97
CA LEU A 272 14.64 -11.36 -9.49
C LEU A 272 15.70 -10.28 -9.23
N GLN A 273 15.69 -9.19 -9.98
CA GLN A 273 16.61 -8.05 -9.79
C GLN A 273 16.49 -7.35 -8.42
N TYR A 274 15.40 -7.56 -7.69
CA TYR A 274 15.17 -7.00 -6.34
C TYR A 274 15.41 -8.02 -5.22
N HIS A 275 15.77 -9.26 -5.58
CA HIS A 275 16.10 -10.29 -4.61
C HIS A 275 17.49 -10.01 -4.06
N LEU A 276 17.66 -10.16 -2.75
CA LEU A 276 18.98 -10.10 -2.13
C LEU A 276 19.73 -11.41 -2.42
N GLU A 277 21.05 -11.31 -2.55
CA GLU A 277 21.92 -12.49 -2.53
C GLU A 277 21.94 -13.08 -1.12
N LEU A 278 21.06 -14.04 -0.88
CA LEU A 278 20.90 -14.71 0.41
C LEU A 278 21.61 -16.06 0.38
N THR A 279 22.08 -16.52 1.55
CA THR A 279 22.59 -17.89 1.67
C THR A 279 21.49 -18.90 1.35
N ASN A 280 21.88 -20.10 0.90
CA ASN A 280 20.93 -21.18 0.61
C ASN A 280 20.05 -21.53 1.82
N GLU A 281 20.61 -21.45 3.03
CA GLU A 281 19.88 -21.68 4.28
C GLU A 281 18.78 -20.63 4.49
N THR A 282 19.12 -19.35 4.34
CA THR A 282 18.18 -18.23 4.42
C THR A 282 17.07 -18.36 3.38
N SER A 283 17.43 -18.63 2.12
CA SER A 283 16.43 -18.84 1.06
C SER A 283 15.44 -19.97 1.39
N ASN A 284 15.94 -21.09 1.92
CA ASN A 284 15.11 -22.25 2.26
C ASN A 284 14.17 -21.99 3.45
N GLU A 285 14.58 -21.19 4.43
CA GLU A 285 13.72 -20.83 5.55
C GLU A 285 12.60 -19.87 5.16
N ILE A 286 12.91 -18.88 4.33
CA ILE A 286 11.89 -17.96 3.82
C ILE A 286 10.88 -18.75 2.97
N LYS A 287 11.35 -19.66 2.10
CA LYS A 287 10.46 -20.58 1.35
C LYS A 287 9.58 -21.43 2.26
N ARG A 288 10.10 -21.95 3.37
CA ARG A 288 9.30 -22.68 4.37
C ARG A 288 8.22 -21.79 4.99
N SER A 289 8.52 -20.52 5.25
CA SER A 289 7.55 -19.56 5.79
C SER A 289 6.42 -19.29 4.80
N VAL A 290 6.74 -19.14 3.51
CA VAL A 290 5.73 -19.03 2.43
C VAL A 290 4.87 -20.30 2.34
N LEU A 291 5.47 -21.49 2.42
CA LEU A 291 4.72 -22.75 2.42
C LEU A 291 3.78 -22.88 3.63
N ALA A 292 4.18 -22.39 4.80
CA ALA A 292 3.32 -22.36 5.98
C ALA A 292 2.10 -21.43 5.79
N ILE A 293 2.30 -20.27 5.16
CA ILE A 293 1.21 -19.36 4.80
C ILE A 293 0.25 -20.06 3.82
N LYS A 294 0.77 -20.66 2.74
CA LYS A 294 -0.03 -21.40 1.75
C LYS A 294 -0.83 -22.53 2.39
N SER A 295 -0.20 -23.31 3.27
CA SER A 295 -0.88 -24.40 3.97
C SER A 295 -2.01 -23.92 4.86
N ALA A 296 -1.83 -22.79 5.56
CA ALA A 296 -2.88 -22.19 6.37
C ALA A 296 -4.08 -21.77 5.52
N VAL A 297 -3.83 -21.16 4.36
CA VAL A 297 -4.85 -20.71 3.41
C VAL A 297 -5.65 -21.88 2.84
N ASN A 298 -4.98 -22.89 2.28
CA ASN A 298 -5.65 -23.97 1.54
C ASN A 298 -6.70 -24.70 2.37
N GLY A 299 -6.38 -24.99 3.65
CA GLY A 299 -7.32 -25.68 4.54
C GLY A 299 -8.62 -24.92 4.79
N ILE A 300 -8.61 -23.58 4.67
CA ILE A 300 -9.81 -22.75 4.86
C ILE A 300 -10.53 -22.50 3.53
N VAL A 301 -9.80 -22.24 2.46
CA VAL A 301 -10.40 -21.96 1.15
C VAL A 301 -11.16 -23.19 0.62
N GLU A 302 -10.67 -24.40 0.86
CA GLU A 302 -11.41 -25.62 0.54
C GLU A 302 -12.78 -25.71 1.22
N MET A 303 -12.94 -25.16 2.43
CA MET A 303 -14.23 -25.14 3.12
C MET A 303 -15.21 -24.13 2.49
N ILE A 304 -14.69 -23.03 1.93
CA ILE A 304 -15.48 -21.98 1.28
C ILE A 304 -15.98 -22.46 -0.09
N ILE A 305 -15.12 -23.12 -0.86
CA ILE A 305 -15.48 -23.60 -2.20
C ILE A 305 -16.55 -24.70 -2.13
N LYS A 306 -16.58 -25.47 -1.04
CA LYS A 306 -17.51 -26.59 -0.84
C LYS A 306 -18.85 -26.21 -0.18
N SER A 307 -19.01 -24.96 0.29
CA SER A 307 -20.22 -24.46 0.96
C SER A 307 -21.19 -23.79 0.01
#